data_AF-A0A6H9XV40-F1
#
_entry.id   AF-A0A6H9XV40-F1
#
_cell.length_a   1.000
_cell.length_b   1.000
_cell.length_c   1.000
_cell.angle_alpha   90.00
_cell.angle_beta   90.00
_cell.angle_gamma   90.00
#
_symmetry.space_group_name_H-M   'P 1'
#
loop_
_entity.id
_entity.type
_entity.pdbx_description
1 polymer ?
#
loop_
_entity_poly.entity_id
_entity_poly.type
_entity_poly.pdbx_seq_one_letter_code
_entity_poly.pdbx_strand_id
1 'polypeptide(L)' 'MMVFRLILVLALIILAGLALTWMFTKDRKYLRIAGRIVRFLIVLGVVVALVFVAERLILR' A
#
# COMPACT_ATOMS: atom_id res chain seq x y z
N MET A 1 5.35 3.88 -14.49
CA MET A 1 5.25 2.40 -14.39
C MET A 1 6.23 1.80 -13.37
N MET A 2 7.56 1.95 -13.55
CA MET A 2 8.57 1.30 -12.68
C MET A 2 8.58 1.83 -11.23
N VAL A 3 8.50 3.15 -11.02
CA VAL A 3 8.50 3.76 -9.68
C VAL A 3 7.26 3.35 -8.88
N PHE A 4 6.06 3.46 -9.47
CA PHE A 4 4.82 3.01 -8.84
C PHE A 4 4.83 1.54 -8.47
N ARG A 5 5.35 0.69 -9.38
CA ARG A 5 5.53 -0.74 -9.11
C ARG A 5 6.48 -0.96 -7.92
N LEU A 6 7.58 -0.22 -7.84
CA LEU A 6 8.55 -0.32 -6.76
C LEU A 6 7.93 0.07 -5.40
N ILE A 7 7.16 1.16 -5.35
CA ILE A 7 6.47 1.63 -4.14
C ILE A 7 5.48 0.56 -3.65
N LEU A 8 4.73 -0.07 -4.56
CA LEU A 8 3.76 -1.11 -4.22
C LEU A 8 4.46 -2.37 -3.68
N VAL A 9 5.57 -2.78 -4.30
CA VAL A 9 6.38 -3.91 -3.83
C VAL A 9 6.98 -3.63 -2.45
N LEU A 10 7.56 -2.44 -2.23
CA LEU A 10 8.08 -2.05 -0.91
C LEU A 10 6.99 -2.09 0.16
N ALA A 11 5.81 -1.57 -0.17
CA ALA A 11 4.67 -1.58 0.74
C ALA A 11 4.23 -3.00 1.12
N LEU A 12 4.20 -3.93 0.16
CA LEU A 12 3.93 -5.33 0.42
C LEU A 12 5.00 -5.97 1.31
N ILE A 13 6.28 -5.67 1.09
CA ILE A 13 7.39 -6.16 1.93
C ILE A 13 7.23 -5.67 3.37
N ILE A 14 6.92 -4.39 3.56
CA ILE A 14 6.69 -3.81 4.90
C ILE A 14 5.50 -4.49 5.58
N LEU A 15 4.40 -4.71 4.85
CA LEU A 15 3.22 -5.40 5.39
C LEU A 15 3.54 -6.86 5.77
N ALA A 16 4.28 -7.57 4.92
CA ALA A 16 4.71 -8.95 5.20
C ALA A 16 5.62 -9.00 6.44
N GLY A 17 6.57 -8.07 6.56
CA GLY A 17 7.43 -7.94 7.74
C GLY A 17 6.63 -7.64 9.01
N LEU A 18 5.66 -6.74 8.95
CA LEU A 18 4.79 -6.44 10.09
C LEU A 18 3.93 -7.64 10.50
N ALA A 19 3.41 -8.38 9.51
CA ALA A 19 2.63 -9.60 9.74
C ALA A 19 3.50 -10.70 10.39
N LEU A 20 4.73 -10.90 9.88
CA LEU A 20 5.69 -11.83 10.49
C LEU A 20 5.99 -11.43 11.94
N THR A 21 6.36 -10.15 12.15
CA THR A 21 6.69 -9.63 13.47
C THR A 21 5.52 -9.84 14.44
N TRP A 22 4.29 -9.62 13.97
CA TRP A 22 3.08 -9.90 14.74
C TRP A 22 2.91 -11.37 15.08
N MET A 23 3.18 -12.30 14.15
CA MET A 23 3.09 -13.74 14.45
C MET A 23 4.02 -14.18 15.58
N PHE A 24 5.21 -13.58 15.66
CA PHE A 24 6.19 -13.89 16.72
C PHE A 24 5.91 -13.17 18.04
N THR A 25 5.52 -11.90 18.02
CA THR A 25 5.28 -11.11 19.24
C THR A 25 3.84 -11.16 19.76
N LYS A 26 2.87 -11.57 18.93
CA LYS A 26 1.41 -11.49 19.18
C LYS A 26 0.90 -10.10 19.59
N ASP A 27 1.72 -9.07 19.38
CA ASP A 27 1.49 -7.75 19.93
C ASP A 27 0.52 -6.96 19.04
N ARG A 28 -0.66 -6.60 19.58
CA ARG A 28 -1.74 -5.98 18.78
C ARG A 28 -1.36 -4.62 18.17
N LYS A 29 -0.26 -4.02 18.65
CA LYS A 29 0.31 -2.80 18.08
C LYS A 29 0.69 -2.97 16.61
N TYR A 30 1.27 -4.12 16.23
CA TYR A 30 1.66 -4.39 14.84
C TYR A 30 0.44 -4.52 13.91
N LEU A 31 -0.64 -5.18 14.35
CA LEU A 31 -1.89 -5.23 13.59
C LEU A 31 -2.52 -3.85 13.38
N ARG A 32 -2.45 -2.98 14.39
CA ARG A 32 -2.98 -1.61 14.28
C ARG A 32 -2.18 -0.77 13.27
N ILE A 33 -0.85 -0.92 13.26
CA ILE A 33 0.02 -0.24 12.29
C ILE A 33 -0.20 -0.82 10.89
N ALA A 34 -0.26 -2.15 10.73
CA ALA A 34 -0.55 -2.81 9.47
C ALA A 34 -1.89 -2.35 8.89
N GLY A 35 -2.96 -2.33 9.70
CA GLY A 35 -4.27 -1.86 9.26
C GLY A 35 -4.27 -0.39 8.82
N ARG A 36 -3.47 0.47 9.46
CA ARG A 36 -3.31 1.87 9.05
C ARG A 36 -2.57 1.97 7.70
N ILE A 37 -1.51 1.20 7.52
CA ILE A 37 -0.74 1.14 6.26
C ILE A 37 -1.61 0.61 5.12
N VAL A 38 -2.38 -0.46 5.35
CA VAL A 38 -3.32 -1.01 4.36
C VAL A 38 -4.37 0.01 3.95
N ARG A 39 -5.02 0.69 4.90
CA ARG A 39 -5.98 1.77 4.58
C ARG A 39 -5.35 2.87 3.75
N PHE A 40 -4.14 3.30 4.12
CA PHE A 40 -3.41 4.32 3.38
C PHE A 40 -3.10 3.87 1.94
N LEU A 41 -2.63 2.63 1.76
CA LEU A 41 -2.33 2.05 0.45
C LEU A 41 -3.58 1.94 -0.45
N ILE A 42 -4.72 1.58 0.12
CA ILE A 42 -5.99 1.53 -0.63
C ILE A 42 -6.36 2.91 -1.14
N VAL A 43 -6.36 3.93 -0.26
CA VAL A 43 -6.69 5.31 -0.65
C VAL A 43 -5.72 5.82 -1.71
N LEU A 44 -4.41 5.62 -1.49
CA LEU A 44 -3.37 6.01 -2.44
C LEU A 44 -3.57 5.31 -3.79
N GLY A 45 -3.85 4.01 -3.80
CA GLY A 45 -4.12 3.22 -5.01
C GLY A 45 -5.32 3.73 -5.79
N VAL A 46 -6.39 4.13 -5.10
CA VAL A 46 -7.57 4.75 -5.73
C VAL A 46 -7.22 6.10 -6.36
N VAL A 47 -6.49 6.97 -5.66
CA VAL A 47 -6.09 8.27 -6.21
C VAL A 47 -5.23 8.08 -7.46
N VAL A 48 -4.26 7.17 -7.42
CA VAL A 48 -3.39 6.87 -8.57
C VAL A 48 -4.21 6.33 -9.74
N ALA A 49 -5.18 5.44 -9.49
CA ALA A 49 -6.06 4.93 -10.52
C ALA A 49 -6.90 6.04 -11.15
N LEU A 50 -7.45 6.97 -10.35
CA LEU A 50 -8.21 8.12 -10.84
C LEU A 50 -7.34 9.05 -11.68
N VAL A 51 -6.13 9.36 -11.23
CA VAL A 51 -5.18 10.18 -12.00
C VAL A 51 -4.86 9.51 -13.33
N PHE A 52 -4.56 8.21 -13.33
CA PHE A 52 -4.29 7.47 -14.56
C PHE A 52 -5.47 7.49 -15.53
N VAL A 53 -6.70 7.33 -15.03
CA VAL A 53 -7.91 7.44 -15.86
C VAL A 53 -8.09 8.86 -16.39
N ALA A 54 -7.87 9.89 -15.56
CA ALA A 54 -7.98 11.28 -15.96
C ALA A 54 -6.94 11.64 -17.03
N GLU A 55 -5.67 11.29 -16.84
CA GLU A 55 -4.63 11.45 -17.85
C GLU A 55 -5.04 10.79 -19.17
N ARG A 56 -5.61 9.58 -19.11
CA ARG A 56 -6.03 8.84 -20.29
C ARG A 56 -7.28 9.41 -20.98
N LEU A 57 -8.11 10.16 -20.27
CA LEU A 57 -9.27 10.86 -20.82
C LEU A 57 -8.90 12.24 -21.37
N ILE A 58 -7.91 12.92 -20.79
CA ILE A 58 -7.47 14.27 -21.18
C ILE A 58 -6.47 14.21 -22.36
N LEU A 59 -5.57 13.23 -22.36
CA LEU A 59 -4.53 13.07 -23.40
C LEU A 59 -5.03 12.29 -24.63
N ARG A 60 -6.35 12.23 -24.85
CA ARG A 60 -6.98 11.49 -25.95
C ARG A 60 -7.80 12.40 -26.84
#